data_AF-A0A800KMC6-F1
#
_entry.id   AF-A0A800KMC6-F1
#
_cell.length_a   1.000
_cell.length_b   1.000
_cell.length_c   1.000
_cell.angle_alpha   90.00
_cell.angle_beta   90.00
_cell.angle_gamma   90.00
#
_symmetry.space_group_name_H-M   'P 1'
#
loop_
_entity.id
_entity.type
_entity.pdbx_description
1 polymer ?
#
loop_
_entity_poly.entity_id
_entity_poly.type
_entity_poly.pdbx_seq_one_letter_code
_entity_poly.pdbx_strand_id
1 'polypeptide(L)'
;MTSVEDSEDWARSWRSRFPIVEETTYLVNHSLGAMPIGVREKLGTFMDQWETRGVRSWSEGWWSAPTDVGDLLGKIMNAPEGCVVMHQNVSVIEGIVASSLDFSGPRNKVVYSDQNFPTNMYVWEGFRKLGAEIEVVPSDEGGLVPTERLLEAIDETTRIVPISHVCFRNSYLQDAKAICERARSVGALVLLDTYQSLGTVPVDVQELGVDMVCGGSVKWLCGGPGAGYLYVRPDLQEELQPRITGWMAHADPFAFETGAQRYSASARRFLHGSPAVASLLQASAGYEVILEAGVEAIREWSLRLTEGLGQDMLERGFDIYGPQVGANRGGTLTIALGEDESGPAFVKSLERRGILVDHRPGAGIRVSPHFYTLEDELAGFAAAMSELRASRDWEKDAEAAGVY
;
A
#
# COMPACT_ATOMS: atom_id res chain seq x y z
N MET A 1 14.40 12.16 -22.61
CA MET A 1 13.80 10.91 -23.10
C MET A 1 14.92 9.90 -23.22
N THR A 2 15.01 9.03 -22.23
CA THR A 2 15.81 7.79 -22.30
C THR A 2 15.20 6.92 -23.41
N SER A 3 16.03 6.21 -24.18
CA SER A 3 15.50 5.41 -25.31
C SER A 3 14.71 4.19 -24.81
N VAL A 4 13.94 3.57 -25.71
CA VAL A 4 13.14 2.37 -25.40
C VAL A 4 14.03 1.23 -24.89
N GLU A 5 15.18 1.02 -25.53
CA GLU A 5 16.18 0.01 -25.17
C GLU A 5 16.81 0.33 -23.80
N ASP A 6 17.12 1.60 -23.51
CA ASP A 6 17.70 2.00 -22.22
C ASP A 6 16.78 1.69 -21.03
N SER A 7 15.46 1.84 -21.19
CA SER A 7 14.50 1.53 -20.11
C SER A 7 14.38 0.03 -19.84
N GLU A 8 14.45 -0.80 -20.89
CA GLU A 8 14.36 -2.24 -20.72
C GLU A 8 15.65 -2.83 -20.15
N ASP A 9 16.82 -2.32 -20.57
CA ASP A 9 18.11 -2.66 -19.95
C ASP A 9 18.14 -2.24 -18.47
N TRP A 10 17.56 -1.09 -18.13
CA TRP A 10 17.37 -0.68 -16.74
C TRP A 10 16.52 -1.69 -15.96
N ALA A 11 15.36 -2.10 -16.48
CA ALA A 11 14.51 -3.11 -15.83
C ALA A 11 15.23 -4.46 -15.67
N ARG A 12 15.97 -4.90 -16.69
CA ARG A 12 16.78 -6.13 -16.67
C ARG A 12 17.86 -6.10 -15.60
N SER A 13 18.48 -4.95 -15.37
CA SER A 13 19.53 -4.79 -14.35
C SER A 13 19.06 -5.13 -12.93
N TRP A 14 17.76 -4.96 -12.64
CA TRP A 14 17.17 -5.26 -11.34
C TRP A 14 16.79 -6.72 -11.13
N ARG A 15 16.61 -7.51 -12.18
CA ARG A 15 16.04 -8.87 -12.09
C ARG A 15 16.85 -9.80 -11.19
N SER A 16 18.18 -9.69 -11.23
CA SER A 16 19.08 -10.47 -10.36
C SER A 16 18.85 -10.24 -8.86
N ARG A 17 18.19 -9.15 -8.47
CA ARG A 17 17.82 -8.86 -7.08
C ARG A 17 16.54 -9.60 -6.64
N PHE A 18 15.79 -10.22 -7.56
CA PHE A 18 14.49 -10.84 -7.30
C PHE A 18 14.41 -12.26 -7.88
N PRO A 19 14.92 -13.29 -7.18
CA PRO A 19 15.09 -14.64 -7.77
C PRO A 19 13.83 -15.28 -8.37
N ILE A 20 12.63 -14.98 -7.84
CA ILE A 20 11.37 -15.56 -8.33
C ILE A 20 11.05 -15.20 -9.80
N VAL A 21 11.57 -14.08 -10.29
CA VAL A 21 11.31 -13.62 -11.67
C VAL A 21 12.16 -14.36 -12.71
N GLU A 22 13.12 -15.19 -12.29
CA GLU A 22 13.85 -16.07 -13.22
C GLU A 22 12.97 -17.24 -13.69
N GLU A 23 12.02 -17.67 -12.85
CA GLU A 23 11.21 -18.88 -13.07
C GLU A 23 9.74 -18.56 -13.41
N THR A 24 9.28 -17.34 -13.16
CA THR A 24 7.87 -16.95 -13.29
C THR A 24 7.70 -15.56 -13.89
N THR A 25 6.63 -15.39 -14.66
CA THR A 25 6.10 -14.07 -15.00
C THR A 25 5.31 -13.54 -13.80
N TYR A 26 5.95 -12.71 -12.98
CA TYR A 26 5.42 -12.26 -11.69
C TYR A 26 4.65 -10.94 -11.78
N LEU A 27 3.33 -11.01 -11.91
CA LEU A 27 2.44 -9.86 -12.17
C LEU A 27 1.44 -9.61 -11.02
N VAL A 28 1.77 -10.01 -9.79
CA VAL A 28 0.88 -9.97 -8.61
C VAL A 28 1.41 -9.07 -7.46
N ASN A 29 2.27 -8.11 -7.80
CA ASN A 29 2.91 -7.16 -6.89
C ASN A 29 1.95 -6.30 -6.05
N HIS A 30 0.73 -6.07 -6.53
CA HIS A 30 -0.33 -5.38 -5.77
C HIS A 30 -0.89 -6.20 -4.59
N SER A 31 -0.47 -7.46 -4.44
CA SER A 31 -0.86 -8.37 -3.37
C SER A 31 0.35 -8.69 -2.50
N LEU A 32 1.40 -9.21 -3.12
CA LEU A 32 2.71 -9.50 -2.52
C LEU A 32 3.78 -9.12 -3.54
N GLY A 33 4.68 -8.19 -3.20
CA GLY A 33 5.84 -7.88 -4.02
C GLY A 33 6.85 -9.02 -4.01
N ALA A 34 7.60 -9.18 -5.09
CA ALA A 34 8.65 -10.19 -5.15
C ALA A 34 9.69 -9.93 -4.04
N MET A 35 10.17 -11.00 -3.40
CA MET A 35 11.13 -10.91 -2.30
C MET A 35 12.51 -10.52 -2.85
N PRO A 36 13.10 -9.38 -2.42
CA PRO A 36 14.48 -9.05 -2.75
C PRO A 36 15.46 -10.03 -2.11
N ILE A 37 16.57 -10.32 -2.77
CA ILE A 37 17.61 -11.23 -2.28
C ILE A 37 18.18 -10.81 -0.92
N GLY A 38 18.22 -9.49 -0.65
CA GLY A 38 18.69 -8.90 0.60
C GLY A 38 17.88 -9.31 1.84
N VAL A 39 16.64 -9.78 1.68
CA VAL A 39 15.84 -10.28 2.81
C VAL A 39 16.53 -11.42 3.55
N ARG A 40 17.25 -12.30 2.84
CA ARG A 40 17.99 -13.42 3.45
C ARG A 40 19.07 -12.92 4.41
N GLU A 41 19.78 -11.86 4.02
CA GLU A 41 20.82 -11.25 4.84
C GLU A 41 20.24 -10.58 6.08
N LYS A 42 19.14 -9.82 5.94
CA LYS A 42 18.48 -9.15 7.07
C LYS A 42 18.00 -10.15 8.12
N LEU A 43 17.36 -11.24 7.69
CA LEU A 43 16.88 -12.28 8.60
C LEU A 43 18.00 -13.15 9.16
N GLY A 44 19.06 -13.42 8.40
CA GLY A 44 20.27 -14.07 8.90
C GLY A 44 20.91 -13.25 10.03
N THR A 45 21.06 -11.95 9.82
CA THR A 45 21.58 -11.02 10.84
C THR A 45 20.72 -11.02 12.10
N PHE A 46 19.40 -11.03 11.96
CA PHE A 46 18.49 -11.15 13.10
C PHE A 46 18.72 -12.45 13.90
N MET A 47 18.84 -13.59 13.20
CA MET A 47 19.09 -14.89 13.80
C MET A 47 20.44 -14.91 14.53
N ASP A 48 21.51 -14.46 13.87
CA ASP A 48 22.86 -14.42 14.42
C ASP A 48 22.93 -13.52 15.66
N GLN A 49 22.27 -12.35 15.61
CA GLN A 49 22.17 -11.46 16.76
C GLN A 49 21.44 -12.13 17.92
N TRP A 50 20.31 -12.78 17.67
CA TRP A 50 19.57 -13.43 18.74
C TRP A 50 20.37 -14.59 19.37
N GLU A 51 20.96 -15.43 18.53
CA GLU A 51 21.75 -16.59 18.93
C GLU A 51 22.98 -16.18 19.78
N THR A 52 23.71 -15.15 19.34
CA THR A 52 25.02 -14.82 19.93
C THR A 52 24.98 -13.65 20.93
N ARG A 53 24.02 -12.73 20.79
CA ARG A 53 23.93 -11.51 21.63
C ARG A 53 22.82 -11.60 22.68
N GLY A 54 21.75 -12.34 22.41
CA GLY A 54 20.62 -12.50 23.33
C GLY A 54 19.99 -11.16 23.72
N VAL A 55 19.81 -10.91 25.02
CA VAL A 55 19.17 -9.66 25.51
C VAL A 55 19.89 -8.37 25.10
N ARG A 56 21.19 -8.42 24.79
CA ARG A 56 21.95 -7.25 24.32
C ARG A 56 21.45 -6.70 22.99
N SER A 57 20.79 -7.53 22.17
CA SER A 57 20.24 -7.12 20.87
C SER A 57 19.25 -5.96 21.00
N TRP A 58 18.55 -5.84 22.14
CA TRP A 58 17.69 -4.69 22.42
C TRP A 58 18.43 -3.35 22.29
N SER A 59 19.60 -3.23 22.91
CA SER A 59 20.44 -2.02 22.81
C SER A 59 21.22 -1.91 21.51
N GLU A 60 21.25 -2.97 20.69
CA GLU A 60 22.02 -3.05 19.44
C GLU A 60 21.09 -2.94 18.21
N GLY A 61 20.04 -2.12 18.33
CA GLY A 61 19.16 -1.73 17.22
C GLY A 61 17.75 -2.34 17.26
N TRP A 62 17.50 -3.42 18.02
CA TRP A 62 16.14 -3.99 18.08
C TRP A 62 15.12 -3.04 18.73
N TRP A 63 15.57 -2.27 19.72
CA TRP A 63 14.74 -1.30 20.40
C TRP A 63 14.33 -0.13 19.47
N SER A 64 15.28 0.38 18.68
CA SER A 64 15.08 1.51 17.79
C SER A 64 14.55 1.11 16.41
N ALA A 65 14.51 -0.18 16.07
CA ALA A 65 14.04 -0.67 14.79
C ALA A 65 12.72 -0.05 14.29
N PRO A 66 11.68 0.20 15.10
CA PRO A 66 10.46 0.85 14.62
C PRO A 66 10.63 2.27 14.12
N THR A 67 11.58 3.03 14.68
CA THR A 67 11.89 4.39 14.24
C THR A 67 12.95 4.37 13.14
N ASP A 68 14.01 3.58 13.28
CA ASP A 68 15.11 3.56 12.30
C ASP A 68 14.65 3.06 10.93
N VAL A 69 13.82 1.99 10.91
CA VAL A 69 13.20 1.49 9.68
C VAL A 69 12.11 2.44 9.18
N GLY A 70 11.43 3.14 10.09
CA GLY A 70 10.49 4.21 9.76
C GLY A 70 11.18 5.37 9.03
N ASP A 71 12.33 5.83 9.50
CA ASP A 71 13.11 6.91 8.91
C ASP A 71 13.70 6.50 7.55
N LEU A 72 14.12 5.24 7.41
CA LEU A 72 14.48 4.68 6.11
C LEU A 72 13.32 4.76 5.12
N LEU A 73 12.12 4.32 5.51
CA LEU A 73 10.91 4.44 4.70
C LEU A 73 10.55 5.91 4.42
N GLY A 74 10.71 6.79 5.41
CA GLY A 74 10.40 8.21 5.33
C GLY A 74 11.07 8.89 4.14
N LYS A 75 12.28 8.46 3.78
CA LYS A 75 13.00 8.94 2.59
C LYS A 75 12.23 8.70 1.28
N ILE A 76 11.46 7.62 1.17
CA ILE A 76 10.67 7.28 -0.03
C ILE A 76 9.53 8.28 -0.24
N MET A 77 8.98 8.82 0.86
CA MET A 77 7.85 9.76 0.82
C MET A 77 8.21 11.21 1.18
N ASN A 78 9.51 11.52 1.20
CA ASN A 78 10.05 12.80 1.64
C ASN A 78 9.55 13.24 3.04
N ALA A 79 9.42 12.31 3.99
CA ALA A 79 9.07 12.62 5.37
C ALA A 79 10.29 13.11 6.16
N PRO A 80 10.14 14.12 7.04
CA PRO A 80 11.20 14.48 8.00
C PRO A 80 11.56 13.32 8.92
N GLU A 81 12.82 13.27 9.35
CA GLU A 81 13.31 12.28 10.32
C GLU A 81 12.50 12.32 11.63
N GLY A 82 12.30 11.16 12.24
CA GLY A 82 11.54 10.98 13.48
C GLY A 82 10.01 11.07 13.32
N CYS A 83 9.49 11.17 12.10
CA CYS A 83 8.05 11.34 11.84
C CYS A 83 7.33 10.07 11.42
N VAL A 84 8.06 8.96 11.27
CA VAL A 84 7.52 7.68 10.79
C VAL A 84 7.81 6.59 11.81
N VAL A 85 6.80 5.78 12.12
CA VAL A 85 6.95 4.59 12.96
C VAL A 85 6.38 3.36 12.30
N MET A 86 7.04 2.24 12.52
CA MET A 86 6.60 0.95 12.01
C MET A 86 5.56 0.26 12.92
N HIS A 87 4.60 -0.40 12.30
CA HIS A 87 3.51 -1.18 12.90
C HIS A 87 3.35 -2.53 12.20
N GLN A 88 2.34 -3.32 12.57
CA GLN A 88 2.10 -4.66 12.03
C GLN A 88 1.27 -4.62 10.74
N ASN A 89 0.27 -3.74 10.66
CA ASN A 89 -0.64 -3.57 9.53
C ASN A 89 -1.49 -2.29 9.66
N VAL A 90 -2.16 -1.90 8.55
CA VAL A 90 -3.00 -0.70 8.48
C VAL A 90 -4.21 -0.75 9.42
N SER A 91 -4.81 -1.92 9.66
CA SER A 91 -5.95 -2.04 10.59
C SER A 91 -5.61 -1.57 12.00
N VAL A 92 -4.42 -1.96 12.50
CA VAL A 92 -3.90 -1.49 13.80
C VAL A 92 -3.63 0.01 13.77
N ILE A 93 -2.99 0.50 12.70
CA ILE A 93 -2.66 1.92 12.53
C ILE A 93 -3.92 2.79 12.55
N GLU A 94 -4.93 2.45 11.77
CA GLU A 94 -6.19 3.20 11.75
C GLU A 94 -6.87 3.18 13.12
N GLY A 95 -6.84 2.05 13.83
CA GLY A 95 -7.35 1.97 15.19
C GLY A 95 -6.64 2.94 16.13
N ILE A 96 -5.30 3.02 16.05
CA ILE A 96 -4.48 3.95 16.84
C ILE A 96 -4.87 5.40 16.53
N VAL A 97 -4.95 5.76 15.25
CA VAL A 97 -5.34 7.10 14.80
C VAL A 97 -6.75 7.44 15.28
N ALA A 98 -7.74 6.60 14.97
CA ALA A 98 -9.13 6.80 15.38
C ALA A 98 -9.27 6.91 16.91
N SER A 99 -8.47 6.15 17.67
CA SER A 99 -8.46 6.22 19.13
C SER A 99 -7.97 7.55 19.70
N SER A 100 -7.23 8.33 18.90
CA SER A 100 -6.72 9.66 19.25
C SER A 100 -7.76 10.78 19.06
N LEU A 101 -8.92 10.47 18.46
CA LEU A 101 -9.94 11.44 18.12
C LEU A 101 -11.14 11.36 19.08
N ASP A 102 -11.71 12.53 19.36
CA ASP A 102 -12.98 12.69 20.05
C ASP A 102 -14.09 12.96 19.03
N PHE A 103 -15.17 12.19 19.13
CA PHE A 103 -16.35 12.26 18.26
C PHE A 103 -17.60 12.73 19.02
N SER A 104 -17.47 13.21 20.25
CA SER A 104 -18.58 13.74 21.04
C SER A 104 -18.95 15.19 20.70
N GLY A 105 -18.06 15.90 20.01
CA GLY A 105 -18.25 17.29 19.60
C GLY A 105 -18.99 17.45 18.26
N PRO A 106 -19.19 18.71 17.80
CA PRO A 106 -19.89 19.02 16.55
C PRO A 106 -19.13 18.59 15.29
N ARG A 107 -17.85 18.24 15.43
CA ARG A 107 -17.00 17.73 14.35
C ARG A 107 -16.76 16.23 14.57
N ASN A 108 -17.74 15.43 14.22
CA ASN A 108 -17.75 13.98 14.43
C ASN A 108 -17.83 13.17 13.13
N LYS A 109 -17.87 13.84 11.98
CA LYS A 109 -18.09 13.20 10.68
C LYS A 109 -16.81 12.57 10.11
N VAL A 110 -16.88 11.35 9.61
CA VAL A 110 -15.79 10.64 8.92
C VAL A 110 -16.21 10.45 7.47
N VAL A 111 -15.40 10.95 6.54
CA VAL A 111 -15.72 10.91 5.10
C VAL A 111 -14.77 9.96 4.38
N TYR A 112 -15.31 8.96 3.69
CA TYR A 112 -14.52 8.09 2.82
C TYR A 112 -15.33 7.62 1.61
N SER A 113 -14.69 7.00 0.61
CA SER A 113 -15.39 6.44 -0.55
C SER A 113 -15.71 4.95 -0.41
N ASP A 114 -16.73 4.45 -1.10
CA ASP A 114 -17.04 3.01 -1.18
C ASP A 114 -15.95 2.15 -1.87
N GLN A 115 -14.95 2.78 -2.50
CA GLN A 115 -13.77 2.13 -3.09
C GLN A 115 -12.61 1.95 -2.11
N ASN A 116 -12.75 2.41 -0.85
CA ASN A 116 -11.75 2.14 0.17
C ASN A 116 -11.58 0.63 0.39
N PHE A 117 -10.38 0.22 0.78
CA PHE A 117 -10.18 -1.16 1.21
C PHE A 117 -11.05 -1.44 2.45
N PRO A 118 -11.61 -2.67 2.63
CA PRO A 118 -12.52 -2.98 3.73
C PRO A 118 -12.06 -2.56 5.12
N THR A 119 -10.76 -2.66 5.46
CA THR A 119 -10.30 -2.19 6.77
C THR A 119 -10.47 -0.69 6.98
N ASN A 120 -10.26 0.11 5.93
CA ASN A 120 -10.42 1.57 5.94
C ASN A 120 -11.89 2.00 6.01
N MET A 121 -12.81 1.04 6.03
CA MET A 121 -14.23 1.24 6.34
C MET A 121 -14.55 0.64 7.71
N TYR A 122 -14.23 -0.63 7.92
CA TYR A 122 -14.65 -1.38 9.12
C TYR A 122 -14.11 -0.82 10.43
N VAL A 123 -12.89 -0.26 10.43
CA VAL A 123 -12.35 0.38 11.64
C VAL A 123 -13.22 1.58 12.01
N TRP A 124 -13.44 2.51 11.08
CA TRP A 124 -14.23 3.72 11.32
C TRP A 124 -15.71 3.43 11.60
N GLU A 125 -16.29 2.45 10.92
CA GLU A 125 -17.62 1.90 11.23
C GLU A 125 -17.75 1.48 12.70
N GLY A 126 -16.70 0.85 13.25
CA GLY A 126 -16.65 0.48 14.67
C GLY A 126 -16.75 1.68 15.62
N PHE A 127 -16.27 2.86 15.20
CA PHE A 127 -16.30 4.09 15.98
C PHE A 127 -17.65 4.82 15.94
N ARG A 128 -18.64 4.35 15.15
CA ARG A 128 -20.04 4.85 15.27
C ARG A 128 -20.56 4.75 16.70
N LYS A 129 -20.20 3.69 17.41
CA LYS A 129 -20.57 3.46 18.82
C LYS A 129 -19.98 4.50 19.78
N LEU A 130 -18.99 5.26 19.33
CA LEU A 130 -18.31 6.32 20.08
C LEU A 130 -18.65 7.72 19.56
N GLY A 131 -19.66 7.84 18.68
CA GLY A 131 -20.17 9.12 18.18
C GLY A 131 -19.75 9.49 16.77
N ALA A 132 -18.93 8.69 16.09
CA ALA A 132 -18.52 8.98 14.72
C ALA A 132 -19.72 8.87 13.74
N GLU A 133 -19.89 9.88 12.88
CA GLU A 133 -20.89 9.87 11.81
C GLU A 133 -20.21 9.55 10.48
N ILE A 134 -20.48 8.39 9.90
CA ILE A 134 -19.79 7.97 8.67
C ILE A 134 -20.59 8.41 7.44
N GLU A 135 -19.94 9.19 6.58
CA GLU A 135 -20.42 9.57 5.27
C GLU A 135 -19.63 8.79 4.21
N VAL A 136 -20.34 7.94 3.45
CA VAL A 136 -19.76 7.13 2.39
C VAL A 136 -20.06 7.78 1.04
N VAL A 137 -19.00 8.18 0.33
CA VAL A 137 -19.08 8.75 -1.00
C VAL A 137 -19.16 7.63 -2.04
N PRO A 138 -20.25 7.52 -2.81
CA PRO A 138 -20.41 6.44 -3.76
C PRO A 138 -19.54 6.65 -5.01
N SER A 139 -19.04 5.56 -5.57
CA SER A 139 -18.43 5.57 -6.91
C SER A 139 -19.47 5.76 -8.01
N ASP A 140 -19.02 6.00 -9.24
CA ASP A 140 -19.85 5.86 -10.44
C ASP A 140 -20.01 4.39 -10.86
N GLU A 141 -20.72 4.15 -11.97
CA GLU A 141 -20.93 2.81 -12.53
C GLU A 141 -19.61 2.12 -12.95
N GLY A 142 -18.56 2.89 -13.24
CA GLY A 142 -17.21 2.38 -13.54
C GLY A 142 -16.36 2.10 -12.29
N GLY A 143 -16.93 2.28 -11.10
CA GLY A 143 -16.22 2.12 -9.83
C GLY A 143 -15.25 3.26 -9.52
N LEU A 144 -15.27 4.36 -10.27
CA LEU A 144 -14.42 5.52 -10.03
C LEU A 144 -15.09 6.47 -9.04
N VAL A 145 -14.31 7.13 -8.19
CA VAL A 145 -14.82 8.11 -7.23
C VAL A 145 -14.57 9.49 -7.82
N PRO A 146 -15.59 10.23 -8.29
CA PRO A 146 -15.38 11.58 -8.79
C PRO A 146 -14.80 12.45 -7.68
N THR A 147 -13.70 13.14 -7.97
CA THR A 147 -12.97 13.92 -6.96
C THR A 147 -13.90 14.99 -6.36
N GLU A 148 -14.67 15.68 -7.20
CA GLU A 148 -15.61 16.74 -6.80
C GLU A 148 -16.63 16.23 -5.77
N ARG A 149 -17.17 15.02 -5.98
CA ARG A 149 -18.13 14.41 -5.06
C ARG A 149 -17.51 14.14 -3.69
N LEU A 150 -16.25 13.74 -3.65
CA LEU A 150 -15.51 13.57 -2.39
C LEU A 150 -15.25 14.91 -1.71
N LEU A 151 -14.90 15.96 -2.46
CA LEU A 151 -14.65 17.30 -1.91
C LEU A 151 -15.93 17.95 -1.34
N GLU A 152 -17.08 17.74 -1.98
CA GLU A 152 -18.39 18.21 -1.53
C GLU A 152 -18.82 17.59 -0.20
N ALA A 153 -18.47 16.32 0.04
CA ALA A 153 -18.76 15.62 1.28
C ALA A 153 -17.89 16.10 2.47
N ILE A 154 -16.77 16.76 2.21
CA ILE A 154 -15.89 17.29 3.26
C ILE A 154 -16.38 18.68 3.66
N ASP A 155 -16.78 18.87 4.92
CA ASP A 155 -17.33 20.13 5.45
C ASP A 155 -16.85 20.44 6.89
N GLU A 156 -17.40 21.48 7.52
CA GLU A 156 -17.03 21.92 8.87
C GLU A 156 -17.36 20.91 9.99
N THR A 157 -18.19 19.91 9.71
CA THR A 157 -18.48 18.79 10.63
C THR A 157 -17.52 17.62 10.43
N THR A 158 -16.76 17.59 9.34
CA THR A 158 -15.77 16.55 9.05
C THR A 158 -14.62 16.58 10.04
N ARG A 159 -14.46 15.49 10.78
CA ARG A 159 -13.34 15.22 11.70
C ARG A 159 -12.13 14.70 10.97
N ILE A 160 -12.32 13.71 10.10
CA ILE A 160 -11.22 13.04 9.40
C ILE A 160 -11.68 12.42 8.08
N VAL A 161 -10.76 12.37 7.13
CA VAL A 161 -10.92 11.75 5.80
C VAL A 161 -9.90 10.60 5.67
N PRO A 162 -10.25 9.36 6.07
CA PRO A 162 -9.40 8.18 5.83
C PRO A 162 -9.61 7.67 4.40
N ILE A 163 -8.61 7.83 3.53
CA ILE A 163 -8.81 7.60 2.09
C ILE A 163 -7.62 6.88 1.45
N SER A 164 -7.91 5.93 0.56
CA SER A 164 -6.89 5.21 -0.21
C SER A 164 -6.32 6.10 -1.32
N HIS A 165 -5.01 6.35 -1.35
CA HIS A 165 -4.38 7.14 -2.42
C HIS A 165 -4.57 6.47 -3.79
N VAL A 166 -4.42 5.15 -3.85
CA VAL A 166 -4.75 4.32 -5.02
C VAL A 166 -5.77 3.27 -4.61
N CYS A 167 -6.89 3.21 -5.33
CA CYS A 167 -7.96 2.26 -5.08
C CYS A 167 -7.52 0.83 -5.39
N PHE A 168 -7.73 -0.10 -4.46
CA PHE A 168 -7.22 -1.48 -4.58
C PHE A 168 -7.88 -2.31 -5.69
N ARG A 169 -9.08 -1.93 -6.15
CA ARG A 169 -9.86 -2.73 -7.11
C ARG A 169 -9.56 -2.37 -8.56
N ASN A 170 -9.53 -1.07 -8.87
CA ASN A 170 -9.41 -0.52 -10.21
C ASN A 170 -8.15 0.32 -10.42
N SER A 171 -7.30 0.46 -9.41
CA SER A 171 -6.07 1.27 -9.46
C SER A 171 -6.29 2.77 -9.73
N TYR A 172 -7.51 3.30 -9.53
CA TYR A 172 -7.75 4.75 -9.62
C TYR A 172 -6.87 5.50 -8.64
N LEU A 173 -6.13 6.49 -9.14
CA LEU A 173 -5.27 7.37 -8.34
C LEU A 173 -6.08 8.61 -7.96
N GLN A 174 -6.38 8.76 -6.67
CA GLN A 174 -7.15 9.88 -6.16
C GLN A 174 -6.30 11.15 -6.07
N ASP A 175 -6.92 12.32 -6.25
CA ASP A 175 -6.24 13.61 -6.10
C ASP A 175 -6.03 13.95 -4.61
N ALA A 176 -4.96 13.37 -4.04
CA ALA A 176 -4.60 13.57 -2.65
C ALA A 176 -4.37 15.06 -2.31
N LYS A 177 -3.90 15.86 -3.28
CA LYS A 177 -3.65 17.28 -3.07
C LYS A 177 -4.96 18.03 -2.88
N ALA A 178 -5.92 17.86 -3.79
CA ALA A 178 -7.23 18.49 -3.69
C ALA A 178 -7.96 18.08 -2.39
N ILE A 179 -7.86 16.81 -2.01
CA ILE A 179 -8.44 16.29 -0.75
C ILE A 179 -7.80 16.96 0.47
N CYS A 180 -6.47 17.04 0.52
CA CYS A 180 -5.75 17.69 1.63
C CYS A 180 -6.07 19.19 1.72
N GLU A 181 -6.14 19.89 0.59
CA GLU A 181 -6.52 21.31 0.53
C GLU A 181 -7.94 21.53 1.03
N ARG A 182 -8.91 20.70 0.60
CA ARG A 182 -10.29 20.79 1.06
C ARG A 182 -10.42 20.49 2.54
N ALA A 183 -9.84 19.39 3.03
CA ALA A 183 -9.87 19.02 4.45
C ALA A 183 -9.29 20.14 5.32
N ARG A 184 -8.14 20.69 4.94
CA ARG A 184 -7.50 21.82 5.63
C ARG A 184 -8.39 23.07 5.66
N SER A 185 -9.10 23.38 4.58
CA SER A 185 -9.98 24.57 4.50
C SER A 185 -11.11 24.58 5.53
N VAL A 186 -11.50 23.39 6.03
CA VAL A 186 -12.59 23.22 7.00
C VAL A 186 -12.10 22.71 8.35
N GLY A 187 -10.78 22.49 8.53
CA GLY A 187 -10.18 21.96 9.77
C GLY A 187 -10.34 20.46 9.99
N ALA A 188 -10.56 19.68 8.93
CA ALA A 188 -10.57 18.22 8.96
C ALA A 188 -9.14 17.65 8.79
N LEU A 189 -8.90 16.48 9.38
CA LEU A 189 -7.65 15.72 9.18
C LEU A 189 -7.74 14.80 7.96
N VAL A 190 -6.61 14.44 7.37
CA VAL A 190 -6.49 13.38 6.35
C VAL A 190 -5.61 12.25 6.85
N LEU A 191 -6.10 11.02 6.75
CA LEU A 191 -5.28 9.81 6.86
C LEU A 191 -5.21 9.18 5.47
N LEU A 192 -4.09 9.39 4.78
CA LEU A 192 -3.91 8.89 3.42
C LEU A 192 -3.32 7.48 3.48
N ASP A 193 -4.09 6.48 3.06
CA ASP A 193 -3.62 5.11 2.90
C ASP A 193 -2.90 4.95 1.56
N THR A 194 -1.58 4.79 1.64
CA THR A 194 -0.68 4.68 0.50
C THR A 194 -0.33 3.24 0.14
N TYR A 195 -1.01 2.22 0.69
CA TYR A 195 -0.70 0.79 0.46
C TYR A 195 -0.54 0.40 -1.02
N GLN A 196 -1.31 1.01 -1.92
CA GLN A 196 -1.27 0.72 -3.36
C GLN A 196 -0.49 1.76 -4.17
N SER A 197 0.24 2.66 -3.52
CA SER A 197 0.92 3.80 -4.16
C SER A 197 2.38 3.97 -3.76
N LEU A 198 2.73 3.85 -2.47
CA LEU A 198 4.09 4.14 -2.03
C LEU A 198 5.08 3.12 -2.62
N GLY A 199 6.17 3.62 -3.20
CA GLY A 199 7.16 2.81 -3.93
C GLY A 199 6.87 2.61 -5.42
N THR A 200 5.74 3.10 -5.94
CA THR A 200 5.41 3.05 -7.38
C THR A 200 4.82 4.36 -7.93
N VAL A 201 4.13 5.13 -7.09
CA VAL A 201 3.68 6.50 -7.36
C VAL A 201 4.46 7.44 -6.44
N PRO A 202 5.03 8.56 -6.94
CA PRO A 202 5.65 9.56 -6.10
C PRO A 202 4.66 10.10 -5.07
N VAL A 203 5.09 10.16 -3.81
CA VAL A 203 4.34 10.74 -2.70
C VAL A 203 5.28 11.66 -1.97
N ASP A 204 4.95 12.94 -1.89
CA ASP A 204 5.68 13.90 -1.06
C ASP A 204 4.77 14.40 0.05
N VAL A 205 5.01 13.93 1.28
CA VAL A 205 4.15 14.29 2.43
C VAL A 205 4.28 15.76 2.83
N GLN A 206 5.41 16.40 2.52
CA GLN A 206 5.63 17.81 2.79
C GLN A 206 4.91 18.68 1.76
N GLU A 207 4.99 18.32 0.47
CA GLU A 207 4.27 19.03 -0.59
C GLU A 207 2.74 18.91 -0.42
N LEU A 208 2.25 17.70 -0.12
CA LEU A 208 0.81 17.49 0.13
C LEU A 208 0.34 18.22 1.40
N GLY A 209 1.24 18.42 2.37
CA GLY A 209 0.90 18.89 3.70
C GLY A 209 -0.11 17.99 4.41
N VAL A 210 -0.09 16.69 4.08
CA VAL A 210 -1.00 15.68 4.62
C VAL A 210 -0.74 15.48 6.12
N ASP A 211 -1.81 15.26 6.89
CA ASP A 211 -1.71 15.13 8.35
C ASP A 211 -1.07 13.81 8.77
N MET A 212 -1.52 12.71 8.15
CA MET A 212 -1.03 11.36 8.43
C MET A 212 -1.02 10.51 7.15
N VAL A 213 -0.05 9.60 7.06
CA VAL A 213 0.01 8.58 6.00
C VAL A 213 0.14 7.21 6.64
N CYS A 214 -0.61 6.24 6.14
CA CYS A 214 -0.42 4.84 6.49
C CYS A 214 -0.19 3.97 5.26
N GLY A 215 0.25 2.73 5.48
CA GLY A 215 0.39 1.73 4.43
C GLY A 215 1.07 0.48 4.94
N GLY A 216 1.47 -0.39 4.01
CA GLY A 216 2.18 -1.62 4.32
C GLY A 216 3.26 -2.00 3.33
N SER A 217 4.15 -2.85 3.80
CA SER A 217 5.41 -3.19 3.11
C SER A 217 5.26 -4.34 2.13
N VAL A 218 4.17 -5.11 2.23
CA VAL A 218 4.03 -6.39 1.54
C VAL A 218 3.89 -6.27 0.03
N LYS A 219 3.46 -5.11 -0.50
CA LYS A 219 3.15 -4.91 -1.93
C LYS A 219 4.33 -4.28 -2.67
N TRP A 220 4.13 -3.07 -3.19
CA TRP A 220 5.06 -2.26 -3.99
C TRP A 220 6.38 -1.90 -3.30
N LEU A 221 6.45 -2.05 -1.98
CA LEU A 221 7.68 -1.82 -1.22
C LEU A 221 8.55 -3.08 -1.07
N CYS A 222 8.08 -4.23 -1.55
CA CYS A 222 8.82 -5.51 -1.54
C CYS A 222 9.35 -5.93 -0.15
N GLY A 223 8.75 -5.46 0.93
CA GLY A 223 9.19 -5.70 2.31
C GLY A 223 8.52 -6.89 3.00
N GLY A 224 7.58 -7.56 2.33
CA GLY A 224 6.85 -8.72 2.85
C GLY A 224 5.91 -8.41 4.03
N PRO A 225 5.33 -9.45 4.66
CA PRO A 225 4.25 -9.29 5.62
C PRO A 225 4.70 -8.85 7.02
N GLY A 226 3.76 -8.32 7.81
CA GLY A 226 3.98 -7.99 9.23
C GLY A 226 4.68 -6.66 9.49
N ALA A 227 4.82 -5.81 8.47
CA ALA A 227 5.37 -4.47 8.57
C ALA A 227 4.45 -3.46 7.85
N GLY A 228 3.77 -2.62 8.63
CA GLY A 228 3.08 -1.40 8.20
C GLY A 228 3.79 -0.16 8.74
N TYR A 229 3.34 1.01 8.35
CA TYR A 229 3.93 2.28 8.79
C TYR A 229 2.87 3.35 9.01
N LEU A 230 3.17 4.26 9.94
CA LEU A 230 2.42 5.47 10.18
C LEU A 230 3.38 6.65 10.14
N TYR A 231 3.15 7.58 9.23
CA TYR A 231 3.68 8.93 9.28
C TYR A 231 2.67 9.85 9.97
N VAL A 232 3.17 10.74 10.82
CA VAL A 232 2.38 11.81 11.42
C VAL A 232 3.13 13.13 11.27
N ARG A 233 2.46 14.15 10.73
CA ARG A 233 3.03 15.49 10.56
C ARG A 233 3.60 16.02 11.88
N PRO A 234 4.82 16.62 11.90
CA PRO A 234 5.52 16.95 13.15
C PRO A 234 4.69 17.72 14.19
N ASP A 235 3.93 18.72 13.77
CA ASP A 235 3.09 19.57 14.63
C ASP A 235 1.90 18.81 15.25
N LEU A 236 1.42 17.76 14.59
CA LEU A 236 0.28 16.96 15.02
C LEU A 236 0.67 15.86 16.04
N GLN A 237 1.95 15.50 16.11
CA GLN A 237 2.42 14.40 16.96
C GLN A 237 2.10 14.63 18.44
N GLU A 238 2.34 15.82 18.96
CA GLU A 238 2.10 16.12 20.38
C GLU A 238 0.61 16.30 20.70
N GLU A 239 -0.20 16.72 19.72
CA GLU A 239 -1.64 16.95 19.87
C GLU A 239 -2.45 15.66 19.97
N LEU A 240 -2.14 14.64 19.16
CA LEU A 240 -2.89 13.38 19.14
C LEU A 240 -2.54 12.51 20.36
N GLN A 241 -3.52 12.04 21.11
CA GLN A 241 -3.30 11.17 22.28
C GLN A 241 -3.98 9.80 22.08
N PRO A 242 -3.29 8.80 21.51
CA PRO A 242 -3.91 7.52 21.19
C PRO A 242 -4.33 6.76 22.44
N ARG A 243 -5.59 6.32 22.51
CA ARG A 243 -6.07 5.44 23.60
C ARG A 243 -5.58 4.00 23.44
N ILE A 244 -5.28 3.59 22.20
CA ILE A 244 -4.56 2.35 21.93
C ILE A 244 -3.07 2.65 22.10
N THR A 245 -2.51 2.34 23.28
CA THR A 245 -1.15 2.70 23.69
C THR A 245 -0.47 1.55 24.45
N GLY A 246 0.81 1.72 24.76
CA GLY A 246 1.58 0.84 25.64
C GLY A 246 2.94 1.43 26.02
N TRP A 247 3.78 0.62 26.67
CA TRP A 247 5.02 1.06 27.30
C TRP A 247 6.00 1.77 26.35
N MET A 248 6.07 1.40 25.06
CA MET A 248 7.00 2.06 24.11
C MET A 248 6.63 3.50 23.79
N ALA A 249 5.34 3.85 23.88
CA ALA A 249 4.86 5.22 23.73
C ALA A 249 5.15 6.10 24.94
N HIS A 250 5.62 5.53 26.06
CA HIS A 250 6.03 6.31 27.22
C HIS A 250 7.24 7.19 26.88
N ALA A 251 7.31 8.40 27.44
CA ALA A 251 8.45 9.30 27.31
C ALA A 251 9.75 8.66 27.86
N ASP A 252 9.61 7.82 28.88
CA ASP A 252 10.67 6.99 29.45
C ASP A 252 10.17 5.55 29.71
N PRO A 253 10.25 4.64 28.73
CA PRO A 253 9.67 3.28 28.85
C PRO A 253 10.28 2.40 29.93
N PHE A 254 11.48 2.74 30.40
CA PHE A 254 12.19 1.97 31.43
C PHE A 254 12.09 2.60 32.82
N ALA A 255 11.30 3.67 32.98
CA ALA A 255 11.00 4.23 34.29
C ALA A 255 10.03 3.37 35.13
N PHE A 256 9.26 2.49 34.48
CA PHE A 256 8.22 1.65 35.12
C PHE A 256 7.25 2.44 36.01
N GLU A 257 6.91 3.67 35.60
CA GLU A 257 6.00 4.57 36.31
C GLU A 257 4.59 3.97 36.40
N THR A 258 3.93 4.15 37.54
CA THR A 258 2.52 3.78 37.75
C THR A 258 1.61 4.98 37.54
N GLY A 259 0.42 4.78 36.97
CA GLY A 259 -0.60 5.82 36.84
C GLY A 259 -0.81 6.26 35.40
N ALA A 260 -1.15 7.53 35.20
CA ALA A 260 -1.38 8.09 33.87
C ALA A 260 -0.07 8.13 33.07
N GLN A 261 -0.11 7.59 31.85
CA GLN A 261 1.06 7.54 30.96
C GLN A 261 1.50 8.94 30.53
N ARG A 262 2.81 9.20 30.60
CA ARG A 262 3.43 10.34 29.93
C ARG A 262 3.84 9.93 28.52
N TYR A 263 3.18 10.45 27.50
CA TYR A 263 3.52 10.14 26.12
C TYR A 263 4.87 10.72 25.70
N SER A 264 5.56 10.03 24.80
CA SER A 264 6.68 10.59 24.04
C SER A 264 6.23 11.84 23.28
N ALA A 265 7.15 12.79 23.11
CA ALA A 265 6.99 13.96 22.24
C ALA A 265 7.30 13.66 20.77
N SER A 266 7.73 12.44 20.45
CA SER A 266 8.03 11.98 19.08
C SER A 266 6.96 11.03 18.56
N ALA A 267 7.06 10.63 17.28
CA ALA A 267 6.19 9.63 16.66
C ALA A 267 6.16 8.28 17.42
N ARG A 268 7.13 7.99 18.30
CA ARG A 268 7.07 6.83 19.21
C ARG A 268 5.81 6.78 20.07
N ARG A 269 5.15 7.92 20.30
CA ARG A 269 3.84 8.02 20.95
C ARG A 269 2.78 7.12 20.33
N PHE A 270 2.88 6.79 19.05
CA PHE A 270 1.92 5.93 18.36
C PHE A 270 2.29 4.44 18.47
N LEU A 271 3.46 4.10 19.03
CA LEU A 271 3.82 2.72 19.35
C LEU A 271 3.07 2.21 20.59
N HIS A 272 3.10 0.90 20.83
CA HIS A 272 2.44 0.32 21.99
C HIS A 272 3.31 -0.71 22.71
N GLY A 273 3.53 -1.87 22.08
CA GLY A 273 4.26 -2.99 22.63
C GLY A 273 5.63 -3.16 22.00
N SER A 274 6.40 -4.11 22.51
CA SER A 274 7.71 -4.47 21.95
C SER A 274 7.61 -4.80 20.46
N PRO A 275 8.58 -4.40 19.63
CA PRO A 275 8.43 -4.43 18.19
C PRO A 275 8.61 -5.82 17.60
N ALA A 276 7.99 -6.06 16.44
CA ALA A 276 8.15 -7.27 15.65
C ALA A 276 9.46 -7.21 14.81
N VAL A 277 10.61 -7.22 15.50
CA VAL A 277 11.94 -6.90 14.94
C VAL A 277 12.23 -7.61 13.61
N ALA A 278 12.02 -8.92 13.52
CA ALA A 278 12.30 -9.69 12.31
C ALA A 278 11.55 -9.15 11.08
N SER A 279 10.26 -8.83 11.23
CA SER A 279 9.43 -8.25 10.16
C SER A 279 9.93 -6.88 9.73
N LEU A 280 10.41 -6.05 10.67
CA LEU A 280 10.92 -4.72 10.38
C LEU A 280 12.26 -4.79 9.62
N LEU A 281 13.17 -5.66 10.06
CA LEU A 281 14.46 -5.87 9.40
C LEU A 281 14.28 -6.44 8.00
N GLN A 282 13.39 -7.43 7.83
CA GLN A 282 13.02 -7.90 6.49
C GLN A 282 12.50 -6.77 5.60
N ALA A 283 11.59 -5.93 6.12
CA ALA A 283 11.01 -4.86 5.33
C ALA A 283 12.05 -3.85 4.82
N SER A 284 13.09 -3.58 5.62
CA SER A 284 14.17 -2.65 5.25
C SER A 284 14.88 -3.01 3.95
N ALA A 285 15.04 -4.31 3.63
CA ALA A 285 15.65 -4.73 2.35
C ALA A 285 14.81 -4.32 1.13
N GLY A 286 13.48 -4.34 1.27
CA GLY A 286 12.59 -3.83 0.23
C GLY A 286 12.75 -2.33 0.04
N TYR A 287 12.76 -1.57 1.14
CA TYR A 287 12.89 -0.11 1.10
C TYR A 287 14.23 0.34 0.50
N GLU A 288 15.32 -0.34 0.85
CA GLU A 288 16.64 -0.09 0.29
C GLU A 288 16.64 -0.24 -1.23
N VAL A 289 16.04 -1.31 -1.77
CA VAL A 289 15.96 -1.53 -3.23
C VAL A 289 15.07 -0.49 -3.91
N ILE A 290 13.95 -0.09 -3.31
CA ILE A 290 13.09 0.97 -3.85
C ILE A 290 13.82 2.32 -3.89
N LEU A 291 14.56 2.66 -2.84
CA LEU A 291 15.38 3.87 -2.80
C LEU A 291 16.52 3.83 -3.84
N GLU A 292 17.15 2.67 -4.02
CA GLU A 292 18.23 2.47 -5.01
C GLU A 292 17.69 2.62 -6.44
N ALA A 293 16.49 2.09 -6.72
CA ALA A 293 15.85 2.18 -8.03
C ALA A 293 15.29 3.58 -8.34
N GLY A 294 14.81 4.30 -7.31
CA GLY A 294 14.20 5.62 -7.45
C GLY A 294 12.74 5.54 -7.87
N VAL A 295 11.84 6.17 -7.10
CA VAL A 295 10.38 6.07 -7.31
C VAL A 295 9.96 6.71 -8.64
N GLU A 296 10.65 7.75 -9.09
CA GLU A 296 10.39 8.43 -10.36
C GLU A 296 10.65 7.50 -11.54
N ALA A 297 11.79 6.80 -11.55
CA ALA A 297 12.13 5.84 -12.60
C ALA A 297 11.16 4.64 -12.58
N ILE A 298 10.81 4.14 -11.38
CA ILE A 298 9.77 3.12 -11.22
C ILE A 298 8.44 3.60 -11.80
N ARG A 299 8.05 4.85 -11.55
CA ARG A 299 6.79 5.43 -12.01
C ARG A 299 6.75 5.53 -13.54
N GLU A 300 7.82 6.05 -14.15
CA GLU A 300 7.94 6.15 -15.61
C GLU A 300 7.79 4.78 -16.27
N TRP A 301 8.49 3.76 -15.76
CA TRP A 301 8.39 2.40 -16.28
C TRP A 301 7.01 1.76 -16.05
N SER A 302 6.43 1.94 -14.86
CA SER A 302 5.09 1.47 -14.50
C SER A 302 4.02 2.02 -15.44
N LEU A 303 4.09 3.31 -15.78
CA LEU A 303 3.19 3.93 -16.75
C LEU A 303 3.35 3.32 -18.14
N ARG A 304 4.60 3.18 -18.62
CA ARG A 304 4.88 2.56 -19.93
C ARG A 304 4.31 1.14 -20.03
N LEU A 305 4.59 0.30 -19.05
CA LEU A 305 4.10 -1.08 -19.02
C LEU A 305 2.58 -1.18 -18.98
N THR A 306 1.93 -0.38 -18.13
CA THR A 306 0.45 -0.42 -18.00
C THR A 306 -0.27 0.24 -19.18
N GLU A 307 0.35 1.21 -19.85
CA GLU A 307 -0.16 1.80 -21.08
C GLU A 307 -0.04 0.81 -22.25
N GLY A 308 1.14 0.25 -22.48
CA GLY A 308 1.39 -0.71 -23.55
C GLY A 308 0.51 -1.96 -23.44
N LEU A 309 0.46 -2.57 -22.24
CA LEU A 309 -0.45 -3.70 -21.99
C LEU A 309 -1.92 -3.31 -22.17
N GLY A 310 -2.31 -2.11 -21.72
CA GLY A 310 -3.69 -1.63 -21.87
C GLY A 310 -4.09 -1.53 -23.34
N GLN A 311 -3.24 -0.97 -24.19
CA GLN A 311 -3.48 -0.86 -25.64
C GLN A 311 -3.56 -2.25 -26.29
N ASP A 312 -2.59 -3.14 -26.01
CA ASP A 312 -2.57 -4.50 -26.57
C ASP A 312 -3.82 -5.30 -26.18
N MET A 313 -4.27 -5.19 -24.92
CA MET A 313 -5.49 -5.88 -24.46
C MET A 313 -6.77 -5.35 -25.13
N LEU A 314 -6.86 -4.03 -25.36
CA LEU A 314 -7.98 -3.44 -26.11
C LEU A 314 -7.98 -3.91 -27.58
N GLU A 315 -6.83 -3.96 -28.24
CA GLU A 315 -6.70 -4.47 -29.61
C GLU A 315 -7.08 -5.96 -29.73
N ARG A 316 -6.87 -6.72 -28.65
CA ARG A 316 -7.28 -8.14 -28.53
C ARG A 316 -8.76 -8.32 -28.16
N GLY A 317 -9.52 -7.24 -28.01
CA GLY A 317 -10.95 -7.27 -27.69
C GLY A 317 -11.27 -7.56 -26.23
N PHE A 318 -10.37 -7.21 -25.30
CA PHE A 318 -10.67 -7.15 -23.87
C PHE A 318 -11.06 -5.73 -23.46
N ASP A 319 -11.87 -5.61 -22.42
CA ASP A 319 -12.17 -4.33 -21.79
C ASP A 319 -11.27 -4.10 -20.57
N ILE A 320 -11.05 -2.83 -20.23
CA ILE A 320 -10.30 -2.43 -19.03
C ILE A 320 -11.30 -1.96 -17.97
N TYR A 321 -11.26 -2.61 -16.80
CA TYR A 321 -12.03 -2.17 -15.64
C TYR A 321 -11.26 -1.08 -14.88
N GLY A 322 -11.85 0.12 -14.80
CA GLY A 322 -11.25 1.26 -14.09
C GLY A 322 -10.77 2.39 -15.02
N PRO A 323 -9.70 3.12 -14.62
CA PRO A 323 -9.20 4.25 -15.39
C PRO A 323 -8.70 3.82 -16.77
N GLN A 324 -9.22 4.48 -17.81
CA GLN A 324 -8.86 4.24 -19.19
C GLN A 324 -7.37 4.46 -19.46
N VAL A 325 -6.86 3.91 -20.56
CA VAL A 325 -5.47 4.13 -21.00
C VAL A 325 -5.18 5.63 -21.11
N GLY A 326 -4.05 6.06 -20.55
CA GLY A 326 -3.65 7.48 -20.47
C GLY A 326 -4.26 8.26 -19.29
N ALA A 327 -5.19 7.69 -18.53
CA ALA A 327 -5.71 8.32 -17.31
C ALA A 327 -4.78 8.09 -16.09
N ASN A 328 -4.94 8.92 -15.05
CA ASN A 328 -4.22 8.76 -13.79
C ASN A 328 -4.60 7.44 -13.09
N ARG A 329 -3.60 6.56 -12.93
CA ARG A 329 -3.70 5.28 -12.24
C ARG A 329 -2.47 4.98 -11.39
N GLY A 330 -2.60 4.02 -10.48
CA GLY A 330 -1.48 3.35 -9.80
C GLY A 330 -0.70 2.42 -10.75
N GLY A 331 -0.10 1.35 -10.21
CA GLY A 331 0.68 0.38 -11.00
C GLY A 331 -0.08 -0.86 -11.46
N THR A 332 -1.39 -0.95 -11.24
CA THR A 332 -2.20 -2.12 -11.63
C THR A 332 -3.10 -1.81 -12.81
N LEU A 333 -3.25 -2.78 -13.71
CA LEU A 333 -4.28 -2.82 -14.73
C LEU A 333 -5.25 -3.96 -14.40
N THR A 334 -6.55 -3.72 -14.56
CA THR A 334 -7.59 -4.75 -14.38
C THR A 334 -8.24 -5.05 -15.72
N ILE A 335 -8.07 -6.27 -16.20
CA ILE A 335 -8.66 -6.77 -17.44
C ILE A 335 -10.02 -7.37 -17.12
N ALA A 336 -11.08 -6.79 -17.69
CA ALA A 336 -12.43 -7.29 -17.52
C ALA A 336 -12.62 -8.63 -18.25
N LEU A 337 -13.48 -9.46 -17.67
CA LEU A 337 -13.89 -10.74 -18.22
C LEU A 337 -15.37 -10.68 -18.59
N GLY A 338 -15.77 -11.49 -19.57
CA GLY A 338 -17.16 -11.68 -19.95
C GLY A 338 -17.99 -12.29 -18.81
N GLU A 339 -19.31 -12.14 -18.87
CA GLU A 339 -20.23 -12.64 -17.84
C GLU A 339 -20.15 -14.16 -17.64
N ASP A 340 -19.79 -14.90 -18.69
CA ASP A 340 -19.65 -16.35 -18.67
C ASP A 340 -18.21 -16.83 -18.37
N GLU A 341 -17.25 -15.92 -18.22
CA GLU A 341 -15.84 -16.23 -17.98
C GLU A 341 -15.52 -16.30 -16.48
N SER A 342 -14.89 -17.40 -16.03
CA SER A 342 -14.51 -17.58 -14.62
C SER A 342 -13.12 -17.02 -14.32
N GLY A 343 -13.06 -15.85 -13.67
CA GLY A 343 -11.80 -15.24 -13.22
C GLY A 343 -10.89 -16.16 -12.41
N PRO A 344 -11.39 -16.86 -11.37
CA PRO A 344 -10.60 -17.84 -10.65
C PRO A 344 -10.02 -18.95 -11.54
N ALA A 345 -10.76 -19.40 -12.56
CA ALA A 345 -10.28 -20.43 -13.48
C ALA A 345 -9.19 -19.90 -14.43
N PHE A 346 -9.33 -18.65 -14.91
CA PHE A 346 -8.27 -17.96 -15.65
C PHE A 346 -6.98 -17.85 -14.82
N VAL A 347 -7.07 -17.43 -13.55
CA VAL A 347 -5.91 -17.36 -12.65
C VAL A 347 -5.22 -18.73 -12.56
N LYS A 348 -5.97 -19.81 -12.35
CA LYS A 348 -5.40 -21.16 -12.25
C LYS A 348 -4.75 -21.63 -13.55
N SER A 349 -5.35 -21.32 -14.69
CA SER A 349 -4.80 -21.60 -16.02
C SER A 349 -3.49 -20.86 -16.28
N LEU A 350 -3.43 -19.58 -15.93
CA LEU A 350 -2.22 -18.75 -16.03
C LEU A 350 -1.12 -19.23 -15.08
N GLU A 351 -1.48 -19.61 -13.84
CA GLU A 351 -0.53 -20.14 -12.86
C GLU A 351 0.19 -21.40 -13.38
N ARG A 352 -0.53 -22.32 -14.05
CA ARG A 352 0.09 -23.51 -14.69
C ARG A 352 1.05 -23.18 -15.82
N ARG A 353 0.93 -21.99 -16.40
CA ARG A 353 1.84 -21.45 -17.43
C ARG A 353 2.98 -20.62 -16.81
N GLY A 354 3.09 -20.58 -15.47
CA GLY A 354 4.10 -19.78 -14.77
C GLY A 354 3.79 -18.29 -14.71
N ILE A 355 2.55 -17.88 -14.99
CA ILE A 355 2.12 -16.47 -14.99
C ILE A 355 1.26 -16.21 -13.76
N LEU A 356 1.78 -15.41 -12.83
CA LEU A 356 1.15 -15.16 -11.54
C LEU A 356 0.40 -13.83 -11.53
N VAL A 357 -0.92 -13.90 -11.39
CA VAL A 357 -1.86 -12.76 -11.35
C VAL A 357 -2.89 -12.98 -10.23
N ASP A 358 -3.71 -11.96 -9.93
CA ASP A 358 -4.87 -12.08 -9.02
C ASP A 358 -6.17 -11.83 -9.80
N HIS A 359 -7.31 -12.17 -9.21
CA HIS A 359 -8.64 -11.82 -9.68
C HIS A 359 -9.40 -11.05 -8.59
N ARG A 360 -10.25 -10.10 -9.02
CA ARG A 360 -11.19 -9.48 -8.09
C ARG A 360 -12.64 -9.64 -8.56
N PRO A 361 -13.53 -10.21 -7.72
CA PRO A 361 -14.94 -10.35 -8.05
C PRO A 361 -15.57 -9.02 -8.47
N GLY A 362 -16.32 -9.05 -9.57
CA GLY A 362 -16.97 -7.86 -10.16
C GLY A 362 -16.01 -6.88 -10.84
N ALA A 363 -14.74 -7.26 -11.05
CA ALA A 363 -13.76 -6.44 -11.75
C ALA A 363 -13.04 -7.21 -12.86
N GLY A 364 -12.35 -8.31 -12.54
CA GLY A 364 -11.62 -9.12 -13.52
C GLY A 364 -10.21 -9.52 -13.07
N ILE A 365 -9.34 -9.83 -14.04
CA ILE A 365 -7.95 -10.24 -13.81
C ILE A 365 -7.09 -9.01 -13.54
N ARG A 366 -6.42 -8.98 -12.40
CA ARG A 366 -5.55 -7.87 -11.97
C ARG A 366 -4.09 -8.21 -12.26
N VAL A 367 -3.47 -7.32 -13.01
CA VAL A 367 -2.09 -7.43 -13.48
C VAL A 367 -1.32 -6.23 -12.95
N SER A 368 -0.26 -6.49 -12.19
CA SER A 368 0.57 -5.46 -11.56
C SER A 368 2.03 -5.72 -11.89
N PRO A 369 2.52 -5.25 -13.04
CA PRO A 369 3.95 -5.26 -13.32
C PRO A 369 4.71 -4.36 -12.32
N HIS A 370 5.99 -4.62 -12.11
CA HIS A 370 6.89 -3.77 -11.31
C HIS A 370 8.11 -3.35 -12.14
N PHE A 371 9.13 -2.75 -11.52
CA PHE A 371 10.29 -2.21 -12.25
C PHE A 371 11.24 -3.27 -12.80
N TYR A 372 11.14 -4.51 -12.33
CA TYR A 372 11.85 -5.67 -12.87
C TYR A 372 11.05 -6.44 -13.92
N THR A 373 9.79 -6.06 -14.19
CA THR A 373 8.97 -6.70 -15.22
C THR A 373 9.40 -6.23 -16.60
N LEU A 374 9.45 -7.16 -17.56
CA LEU A 374 9.81 -6.91 -18.96
C LEU A 374 8.58 -6.84 -19.86
N GLU A 375 8.70 -6.16 -21.00
CA GLU A 375 7.62 -6.04 -21.99
C GLU A 375 7.25 -7.39 -22.60
N ASP A 376 8.23 -8.25 -22.87
CA ASP A 376 7.99 -9.62 -23.38
C ASP A 376 7.15 -10.48 -22.42
N GLU A 377 7.30 -10.28 -21.10
CA GLU A 377 6.49 -10.97 -20.10
C GLU A 377 5.01 -10.54 -20.17
N LEU A 378 4.77 -9.25 -20.45
CA LEU A 378 3.42 -8.72 -20.65
C LEU A 378 2.81 -9.18 -21.98
N ALA A 379 3.59 -9.22 -23.05
CA ALA A 379 3.17 -9.78 -24.33
C ALA A 379 2.81 -11.27 -24.20
N GLY A 380 3.61 -12.04 -23.45
CA GLY A 380 3.32 -13.44 -23.11
C GLY A 380 2.02 -13.60 -22.32
N PHE A 381 1.78 -12.76 -21.33
CA PHE A 381 0.51 -12.73 -20.60
C PHE A 381 -0.68 -12.42 -21.51
N ALA A 382 -0.59 -11.39 -22.35
CA ALA A 382 -1.67 -10.99 -23.25
C ALA A 382 -2.01 -12.08 -24.27
N ALA A 383 -0.99 -12.74 -24.83
CA ALA A 383 -1.18 -13.89 -25.70
C ALA A 383 -1.89 -15.06 -24.98
N ALA A 384 -1.48 -15.37 -23.74
CA ALA A 384 -2.11 -16.41 -22.95
C ALA A 384 -3.58 -16.08 -22.63
N MET A 385 -3.91 -14.83 -22.31
CA MET A 385 -5.30 -14.39 -22.10
C MET A 385 -6.14 -14.60 -23.36
N SER A 386 -5.68 -14.16 -24.54
CA SER A 386 -6.38 -14.36 -25.81
C SER A 386 -6.60 -15.85 -26.13
N GLU A 387 -5.57 -16.68 -25.93
CA GLU A 387 -5.64 -18.12 -26.18
C GLU A 387 -6.67 -18.80 -25.26
N LEU A 388 -6.65 -18.48 -23.96
CA LEU A 388 -7.59 -19.03 -22.98
C LEU A 388 -9.03 -18.64 -23.33
N ARG A 389 -9.27 -17.38 -23.70
CA ARG A 389 -10.60 -16.93 -24.14
C ARG A 389 -11.07 -17.66 -25.39
N ALA A 390 -10.22 -17.78 -26.41
CA ALA A 390 -10.58 -18.41 -27.69
C ALA A 390 -10.81 -19.92 -27.57
N SER A 391 -10.01 -20.62 -26.77
CA SER A 391 -10.09 -22.08 -26.59
C SER A 391 -11.11 -22.51 -25.54
N ARG A 392 -11.48 -21.60 -24.62
CA ARG A 392 -12.20 -21.90 -23.37
C ARG A 392 -11.50 -22.92 -22.47
N ASP A 393 -10.18 -23.09 -22.63
CA ASP A 393 -9.42 -24.08 -21.86
C ASP A 393 -9.43 -23.84 -20.34
N TRP A 394 -9.72 -22.61 -19.92
CA TRP A 394 -9.92 -22.26 -18.51
C TRP A 394 -11.06 -23.05 -17.86
N GLU A 395 -12.05 -23.55 -18.61
CA GLU A 395 -13.15 -24.35 -18.06
C GLU A 395 -12.67 -25.62 -17.37
N LYS A 396 -11.52 -26.17 -17.79
CA LYS A 396 -10.89 -27.35 -17.17
C LYS A 396 -10.50 -27.10 -15.71
N ASP A 397 -10.40 -25.85 -15.30
CA ASP A 397 -10.01 -25.45 -13.94
C ASP A 397 -11.14 -24.87 -13.11
N ALA A 398 -12.35 -24.79 -13.66
CA ALA A 398 -13.48 -24.19 -12.95
C ALA A 398 -13.75 -24.88 -11.60
N GLU A 399 -13.52 -26.19 -11.50
CA GLU A 399 -13.66 -26.97 -10.27
C GLU A 399 -12.50 -26.78 -9.28
N ALA A 400 -11.29 -26.51 -9.78
CA ALA A 400 -10.09 -26.31 -8.97
C ALA A 400 -9.98 -24.88 -8.40
N ALA A 401 -10.77 -23.94 -8.92
CA ALA A 401 -10.67 -22.52 -8.64
C ALA A 401 -11.41 -22.04 -7.37
N GLY A 402 -12.01 -22.95 -6.61
CA GLY A 402 -12.73 -22.65 -5.36
C GLY A 402 -11.86 -22.44 -4.13
N VAL A 403 -10.53 -22.40 -4.26
CA VAL A 403 -9.59 -22.28 -3.15
C VAL A 403 -8.49 -21.26 -3.49
N TYR A 404 -8.75 -19.98 -3.27
CA TYR A 404 -7.91 -19.02 -2.52
C TYR A 404 -8.58 -17.64 -2.50
#